data_AF-A0A842SRA1-F1
#
_entry.id   AF-A0A842SRA1-F1
#
_cell.length_a   1.000
_cell.length_b   1.000
_cell.length_c   1.000
_cell.angle_alpha   90.00
_cell.angle_beta   90.00
_cell.angle_gamma   90.00
#
_symmetry.space_group_name_H-M   'P 1'
#
loop_
_entity.id
_entity.type
_entity.pdbx_description
1 polymer ?
#
loop_
_entity_poly.entity_id
_entity_poly.type
_entity_poly.pdbx_seq_one_letter_code
_entity_poly.pdbx_strand_id
1 'polypeptide(L)'
;MAKAKNILPPPALKLDQLDRKILQELDQDSSQPLSRAGEKLGIRRDAIHYRVKRLEASGVVKRYVTLVNHFRLGLFLGETRVKLQRETPGIRKGLIRHACSDASVLRVYEMQGRYDLGIAWAAHSVPDADRLQKKLLARHSGHIRKRDAYLFSRISYLGQGCLGGKAREPVFMDAVPERKADEKDTRILRLIAGNSRLAHVDIAKKAGMTPAQVGYRIEKMKEKRVIVGASVSLDLEKLGCRVFRVSIAVDDFAVLGKLAEYLRSHPNATGTFQALGGPDLEAEFQAKDCREMMETENQLKKRFGKRIAYTETFGISTGHKHVHFAL
;
A
#
# COMPACT_ATOMS: atom_id res chain seq x y z
N MET A 1 -19.81 30.06 -14.73
CA MET A 1 -20.03 29.51 -13.37
C MET A 1 -20.12 27.98 -13.46
N ALA A 2 -19.08 27.26 -13.04
CA ALA A 2 -19.09 25.81 -13.04
C ALA A 2 -19.92 25.31 -11.84
N LYS A 3 -21.00 24.57 -12.11
CA LYS A 3 -21.83 23.93 -11.08
C LYS A 3 -20.93 23.05 -10.20
N ALA A 4 -20.93 23.31 -8.90
CA ALA A 4 -20.37 22.40 -7.92
C ALA A 4 -21.04 21.03 -8.11
N LYS A 5 -20.31 20.06 -8.67
CA LYS A 5 -20.74 18.67 -8.65
C LYS A 5 -20.77 18.28 -7.18
N ASN A 6 -21.96 18.08 -6.63
CA ASN A 6 -22.16 17.35 -5.39
C ASN A 6 -21.48 15.98 -5.57
N ILE A 7 -20.32 15.80 -4.92
CA ILE A 7 -19.58 14.53 -4.89
C ILE A 7 -20.20 13.70 -3.76
N LEU A 8 -21.44 13.26 -3.93
CA LEU A 8 -21.90 12.10 -3.19
C LEU A 8 -21.27 10.88 -3.85
N PRO A 9 -20.55 10.03 -3.11
CA PRO A 9 -19.99 8.81 -3.69
C PRO A 9 -21.13 7.98 -4.30
N PRO A 10 -20.88 7.26 -5.42
CA PRO A 10 -21.88 6.34 -5.97
C PRO A 10 -22.35 5.39 -4.86
N PRO A 11 -23.64 4.98 -4.85
CA PRO A 11 -24.17 4.13 -3.80
C PRO A 11 -23.29 2.87 -3.66
N ALA A 12 -22.83 2.61 -2.45
CA ALA A 12 -21.94 1.48 -2.15
C ALA A 12 -22.56 0.18 -2.67
N LEU A 13 -21.77 -0.62 -3.40
CA LEU A 13 -22.23 -1.93 -3.85
C LEU A 13 -22.53 -2.76 -2.59
N LYS A 14 -23.78 -3.22 -2.42
CA LYS A 14 -24.17 -3.97 -1.22
C LYS A 14 -23.56 -5.38 -1.28
N LEU A 15 -22.34 -5.50 -0.78
CA LEU A 15 -21.67 -6.78 -0.59
C LEU A 15 -22.33 -7.57 0.52
N ASP A 16 -22.67 -8.83 0.25
CA ASP A 16 -23.13 -9.73 1.29
C ASP A 16 -21.93 -10.26 2.13
N GLN A 17 -22.24 -10.98 3.21
CA GLN A 17 -21.20 -11.51 4.09
C GLN A 17 -20.29 -12.52 3.38
N LEU A 18 -20.80 -13.24 2.38
CA LEU A 18 -20.01 -14.21 1.63
C LEU A 18 -19.02 -13.50 0.70
N ASP A 19 -19.43 -12.42 0.04
CA ASP A 19 -18.54 -11.59 -0.76
C ASP A 19 -17.38 -11.03 0.09
N ARG A 20 -17.68 -10.55 1.31
CA ARG A 20 -16.64 -10.08 2.24
C ARG A 20 -15.66 -11.19 2.63
N LYS A 21 -16.16 -12.40 2.91
CA LYS A 21 -15.31 -13.58 3.20
C LYS A 21 -14.45 -13.99 2.01
N ILE A 22 -14.99 -13.92 0.79
CA ILE A 22 -14.23 -14.16 -0.45
C ILE A 22 -13.09 -13.14 -0.58
N LEU A 23 -13.39 -11.86 -0.37
CA LEU A 23 -12.37 -10.80 -0.42
C LEU A 23 -11.30 -10.98 0.68
N GLN A 24 -11.67 -11.45 1.88
CA GLN A 24 -10.73 -11.77 2.95
C GLN A 24 -9.79 -12.92 2.56
N GLU A 25 -10.31 -14.00 1.96
CA GLU A 25 -9.47 -15.12 1.49
C GLU A 25 -8.54 -14.69 0.33
N LEU A 26 -9.02 -13.85 -0.57
CA LEU A 26 -8.20 -13.27 -1.63
C LEU A 26 -7.17 -12.26 -1.09
N ASP A 27 -7.49 -11.56 0.00
CA ASP A 27 -6.50 -10.76 0.70
C ASP A 27 -5.43 -11.68 1.29
N GLN A 28 -5.76 -12.77 2.01
CA GLN A 28 -4.75 -13.70 2.54
C GLN A 28 -3.76 -14.17 1.48
N ASP A 29 -4.28 -14.63 0.34
CA ASP A 29 -3.48 -15.06 -0.80
C ASP A 29 -4.30 -15.00 -2.07
N SER A 30 -4.05 -14.01 -2.91
CA SER A 30 -4.73 -13.88 -4.20
C SER A 30 -4.16 -14.78 -5.30
N SER A 31 -3.00 -15.41 -5.07
CA SER A 31 -2.37 -16.30 -6.05
C SER A 31 -2.96 -17.71 -6.01
N GLN A 32 -3.67 -18.08 -4.93
CA GLN A 32 -4.29 -19.40 -4.79
C GLN A 32 -5.39 -19.64 -5.85
N PRO A 33 -5.62 -20.90 -6.27
CA PRO A 33 -6.77 -21.26 -7.09
C PRO A 33 -8.09 -20.91 -6.39
N LEU A 34 -9.09 -20.44 -7.15
CA LEU A 34 -10.39 -20.07 -6.57
C LEU A 34 -11.11 -21.29 -5.98
N SER A 35 -10.92 -22.49 -6.52
CA SER A 35 -11.46 -23.72 -5.92
C SER A 35 -11.01 -23.91 -4.48
N ARG A 36 -9.71 -23.70 -4.20
CA ARG A 36 -9.15 -23.81 -2.84
C ARG A 36 -9.72 -22.76 -1.89
N ALA A 37 -9.89 -21.52 -2.35
CA ALA A 37 -10.58 -20.50 -1.58
C ALA A 37 -12.05 -20.88 -1.31
N GLY A 38 -12.73 -21.50 -2.29
CA GLY A 38 -14.10 -21.98 -2.16
C GLY A 38 -14.24 -23.11 -1.13
N GLU A 39 -13.33 -24.08 -1.15
CA GLU A 39 -13.27 -25.19 -0.18
C GLU A 39 -13.16 -24.68 1.27
N LYS A 40 -12.24 -23.74 1.53
CA LYS A 40 -12.10 -23.11 2.85
C LYS A 40 -13.36 -22.41 3.36
N LEU A 41 -14.16 -21.89 2.43
CA LEU A 41 -15.40 -21.17 2.72
C LEU A 41 -16.65 -22.06 2.68
N GLY A 42 -16.50 -23.36 2.36
CA GLY A 42 -17.61 -24.29 2.23
C GLY A 42 -18.53 -23.97 1.04
N ILE A 43 -18.01 -23.38 -0.03
CA ILE A 43 -18.80 -23.00 -1.22
C ILE A 43 -18.37 -23.75 -2.47
N ARG A 44 -19.36 -24.07 -3.31
CA ARG A 44 -19.14 -24.78 -4.58
C ARG A 44 -18.27 -23.96 -5.54
N ARG A 45 -17.48 -24.66 -6.36
CA ARG A 45 -16.56 -24.07 -7.35
C ARG A 45 -17.24 -23.01 -8.24
N ASP A 46 -18.39 -23.35 -8.83
CA ASP A 46 -19.07 -22.42 -9.74
C ASP A 46 -19.57 -21.16 -9.03
N ALA A 47 -19.99 -21.31 -7.76
CA ALA A 47 -20.48 -20.20 -6.96
C ALA A 47 -19.36 -19.20 -6.62
N ILE A 48 -18.17 -19.66 -6.24
CA ILE A 48 -17.04 -18.75 -5.99
C ILE A 48 -16.57 -18.08 -7.28
N HIS A 49 -16.46 -18.82 -8.38
CA HIS A 49 -16.07 -18.25 -9.67
C HIS A 49 -17.03 -17.15 -10.13
N TYR A 50 -18.34 -17.38 -10.02
CA TYR A 50 -19.35 -16.38 -10.34
C TYR A 50 -19.21 -15.11 -9.49
N ARG A 51 -19.05 -15.27 -8.17
CA ARG A 51 -18.93 -14.13 -7.23
C ARG A 51 -17.66 -13.33 -7.47
N VAL A 52 -16.52 -13.98 -7.64
CA VAL A 52 -15.26 -13.29 -7.95
C VAL A 52 -15.36 -12.51 -9.26
N LYS A 53 -15.91 -13.13 -10.32
CA LYS A 53 -16.13 -12.45 -11.61
C LYS A 53 -17.04 -11.23 -11.47
N ARG A 54 -18.07 -11.31 -10.63
CA ARG A 54 -18.95 -10.17 -10.32
C ARG A 54 -18.21 -9.06 -9.55
N LEU A 55 -17.35 -9.42 -8.59
CA LEU A 55 -16.54 -8.46 -7.83
C LEU A 55 -15.50 -7.75 -8.71
N GLU A 56 -14.95 -8.46 -9.70
CA GLU A 56 -14.08 -7.88 -10.75
C GLU A 56 -14.89 -6.96 -11.68
N ALA A 57 -16.02 -7.44 -12.21
CA ALA A 57 -16.86 -6.68 -13.14
C ALA A 57 -17.46 -5.40 -12.52
N SER A 58 -17.82 -5.46 -11.23
CA SER A 58 -18.25 -4.27 -10.49
C SER A 58 -17.10 -3.32 -10.16
N GLY A 59 -15.85 -3.74 -10.39
CA GLY A 59 -14.63 -2.99 -10.07
C GLY A 59 -14.41 -2.81 -8.58
N VAL A 60 -14.93 -3.70 -7.73
CA VAL A 60 -14.55 -3.80 -6.31
C VAL A 60 -13.15 -4.39 -6.20
N VAL A 61 -12.88 -5.47 -6.94
CA VAL A 61 -11.53 -6.00 -7.12
C VAL A 61 -10.85 -5.20 -8.22
N LYS A 62 -9.82 -4.43 -7.86
CA LYS A 62 -9.03 -3.63 -8.82
C LYS A 62 -7.93 -4.45 -9.44
N ARG A 63 -7.15 -5.17 -8.62
CA ARG A 63 -5.98 -5.95 -9.02
C ARG A 63 -5.70 -7.09 -8.06
N TYR A 64 -4.99 -8.11 -8.53
CA TYR A 64 -4.36 -9.11 -7.69
C TYR A 64 -2.87 -8.80 -7.60
N VAL A 65 -2.36 -8.48 -6.43
CA VAL A 65 -1.04 -7.88 -6.27
C VAL A 65 -0.08 -8.86 -5.62
N THR A 66 1.17 -8.88 -6.10
CA THR A 66 2.25 -9.59 -5.41
C THR A 66 2.85 -8.66 -4.36
N LEU A 67 2.98 -9.16 -3.14
CA LEU A 67 3.67 -8.45 -2.06
C LEU A 67 5.16 -8.68 -2.20
N VAL A 68 5.88 -7.65 -2.67
CA VAL A 68 7.33 -7.70 -2.89
C VAL A 68 8.04 -7.01 -1.73
N ASN A 69 9.07 -7.64 -1.18
CA ASN A 69 9.95 -7.04 -0.20
C ASN A 69 11.11 -6.34 -0.93
N HIS A 70 10.97 -5.03 -1.17
CA HIS A 70 11.99 -4.23 -1.85
C HIS A 70 13.31 -4.14 -1.06
N PHE A 71 13.28 -4.26 0.28
CA PHE A 71 14.49 -4.26 1.10
C PHE A 71 15.41 -5.45 0.75
N ARG A 72 14.82 -6.61 0.40
CA ARG A 72 15.55 -7.82 -0.05
C ARG A 72 16.14 -7.69 -1.46
N LEU A 73 15.87 -6.58 -2.14
CA LEU A 73 16.47 -6.26 -3.44
C LEU A 73 17.53 -5.16 -3.34
N GLY A 74 17.88 -4.76 -2.11
CA GLY A 74 18.81 -3.66 -1.86
C GLY A 74 18.21 -2.29 -2.16
N LEU A 75 16.88 -2.15 -2.13
CA LEU A 75 16.20 -0.87 -2.30
C LEU A 75 15.89 -0.23 -0.95
N PHE A 76 16.17 1.06 -0.87
CA PHE A 76 15.68 1.96 0.17
C PHE A 76 14.30 2.45 -0.23
N LEU A 77 13.34 2.32 0.68
CA LEU A 77 12.01 2.88 0.52
C LEU A 77 11.88 4.14 1.35
N GLY A 78 11.20 5.15 0.83
CA GLY A 78 10.93 6.37 1.57
C GLY A 78 9.66 7.07 1.10
N GLU A 79 9.30 8.11 1.82
CA GLU A 79 8.19 8.99 1.47
C GLU A 79 8.63 10.44 1.59
N THR A 80 8.16 11.25 0.65
CA THR A 80 8.26 12.70 0.68
C THR A 80 6.87 13.29 0.80
N ARG A 81 6.67 14.12 1.80
CA ARG A 81 5.45 14.89 1.98
C ARG A 81 5.69 16.35 1.66
N VAL A 82 4.78 16.96 0.92
CA VAL A 82 4.90 18.37 0.54
C VAL A 82 3.64 19.15 0.90
N LYS A 83 3.85 20.35 1.44
CA LYS A 83 2.83 21.40 1.56
C LYS A 83 3.09 22.43 0.48
N LEU A 84 2.08 22.71 -0.34
CA LEU A 84 2.15 23.70 -1.40
C LEU A 84 1.86 25.11 -0.85
N GLN A 85 2.35 26.12 -1.56
CA GLN A 85 2.02 27.53 -1.37
C GLN A 85 1.71 28.17 -2.72
N ARG A 86 0.98 29.29 -2.66
CA ARG A 86 0.61 30.08 -3.86
C ARG A 86 -0.03 29.16 -4.90
N GLU A 87 -0.91 28.30 -4.43
CA GLU A 87 -1.40 27.17 -5.19
C GLU A 87 -2.37 27.61 -6.28
N THR A 88 -2.13 27.12 -7.48
CA THR A 88 -3.10 27.09 -8.57
C THR A 88 -3.35 25.63 -8.95
N PRO A 89 -4.51 25.29 -9.54
CA PRO A 89 -4.77 23.93 -10.01
C PRO A 89 -3.69 23.39 -10.96
N GLY A 90 -2.99 24.26 -11.70
CA GLY A 90 -1.90 23.89 -12.59
C GLY A 90 -0.65 23.39 -11.87
N ILE A 91 -0.29 24.01 -10.73
CA ILE A 91 0.90 23.65 -9.96
C ILE A 91 0.77 22.24 -9.38
N ARG A 92 -0.35 21.97 -8.68
CA ARG A 92 -0.60 20.65 -8.09
C ARG A 92 -0.61 19.56 -9.16
N LYS A 93 -1.38 19.76 -10.24
CA LYS A 93 -1.47 18.81 -11.35
C LYS A 93 -0.11 18.60 -12.03
N GLY A 94 0.70 19.65 -12.17
CA GLY A 94 2.04 19.58 -12.72
C GLY A 94 2.97 18.70 -11.89
N LEU A 95 3.03 18.93 -10.57
CA LEU A 95 3.86 18.12 -9.66
C LEU A 95 3.40 16.66 -9.63
N ILE A 96 2.09 16.42 -9.52
CA ILE A 96 1.53 15.06 -9.57
C ILE A 96 1.94 14.36 -10.86
N ARG A 97 1.76 15.01 -12.03
CA ARG A 97 2.09 14.43 -13.33
C ARG A 97 3.59 14.10 -13.42
N HIS A 98 4.45 15.03 -12.99
CA HIS A 98 5.90 14.84 -12.99
C HIS A 98 6.30 13.67 -12.10
N ALA A 99 5.80 13.62 -10.87
CA ALA A 99 6.08 12.51 -9.95
C ALA A 99 5.53 11.17 -10.47
N CYS A 100 4.33 11.14 -11.06
CA CYS A 100 3.75 9.92 -11.59
C CYS A 100 4.55 9.34 -12.76
N SER A 101 5.21 10.18 -13.55
CA SER A 101 6.02 9.76 -14.71
C SER A 101 7.33 9.05 -14.33
N ASP A 102 7.78 9.17 -13.08
CA ASP A 102 9.07 8.63 -12.65
C ASP A 102 8.97 7.16 -12.20
N ALA A 103 9.80 6.29 -12.77
CA ALA A 103 9.81 4.84 -12.46
C ALA A 103 10.20 4.51 -11.00
N SER A 104 10.93 5.41 -10.32
CA SER A 104 11.30 5.25 -8.90
C SER A 104 10.15 5.61 -7.95
N VAL A 105 9.10 6.29 -8.43
CA VAL A 105 7.94 6.67 -7.61
C VAL A 105 6.94 5.53 -7.58
N LEU A 106 6.67 5.01 -6.38
CA LEU A 106 5.73 3.90 -6.11
C LEU A 106 4.29 4.39 -5.95
N ARG A 107 4.11 5.47 -5.17
CA ARG A 107 2.79 6.02 -4.86
C ARG A 107 2.81 7.54 -4.90
N VAL A 108 1.73 8.12 -5.40
CA VAL A 108 1.44 9.56 -5.29
C VAL A 108 0.00 9.66 -4.83
N TYR A 109 -0.25 10.38 -3.73
CA TYR A 109 -1.59 10.57 -3.21
C TYR A 109 -1.77 11.94 -2.56
N GLU A 110 -3.01 12.41 -2.58
CA GLU A 110 -3.43 13.62 -1.88
C GLU A 110 -3.74 13.34 -0.42
N MET A 111 -3.35 14.29 0.42
CA MET A 111 -3.49 14.24 1.87
C MET A 111 -4.30 15.43 2.35
N GLN A 112 -5.05 15.24 3.44
CA GLN A 112 -5.74 16.31 4.16
C GLN A 112 -4.95 16.69 5.41
N GLY A 113 -4.71 17.99 5.60
CA GLY A 113 -4.05 18.53 6.79
C GLY A 113 -2.72 19.25 6.50
N ARG A 114 -1.68 18.88 7.25
CA ARG A 114 -0.36 19.55 7.26
C ARG A 114 0.45 19.38 5.97
N TYR A 115 0.12 18.39 5.14
CA TYR A 115 0.68 18.20 3.80
C TYR A 115 -0.46 18.02 2.80
N ASP A 116 -0.19 18.38 1.55
CA ASP A 116 -1.16 18.26 0.46
C ASP A 116 -0.91 16.99 -0.37
N LEU A 117 0.34 16.54 -0.46
CA LEU A 117 0.73 15.34 -1.22
C LEU A 117 1.73 14.49 -0.45
N GLY A 118 1.56 13.17 -0.54
CA GLY A 118 2.55 12.15 -0.20
C GLY A 118 3.07 11.46 -1.46
N ILE A 119 4.40 11.31 -1.55
CA ILE A 119 5.11 10.68 -2.67
C ILE A 119 5.99 9.58 -2.10
N ALA A 120 5.58 8.32 -2.24
CA ALA A 120 6.39 7.17 -1.85
C ALA A 120 7.29 6.75 -3.00
N TRP A 121 8.55 6.45 -2.71
CA TRP A 121 9.59 6.17 -3.70
C TRP A 121 10.53 5.06 -3.26
N ALA A 122 11.26 4.50 -4.24
CA ALA A 122 12.34 3.55 -4.02
C ALA A 122 13.65 4.09 -4.63
N ALA A 123 14.78 3.84 -3.97
CA ALA A 123 16.12 4.23 -4.42
C ALA A 123 17.14 3.14 -4.10
N HIS A 124 18.27 3.07 -4.83
CA HIS A 124 19.33 2.09 -4.55
C HIS A 124 20.29 2.53 -3.43
N SER A 125 20.27 3.82 -3.08
CA SER A 125 21.14 4.40 -2.06
C SER A 125 20.55 5.71 -1.53
N VAL A 126 21.07 6.19 -0.40
CA VAL A 126 20.73 7.52 0.12
C VAL A 126 21.11 8.64 -0.86
N PRO A 127 22.29 8.62 -1.52
CA PRO A 127 22.59 9.57 -2.60
C PRO A 127 21.60 9.52 -3.77
N ASP A 128 21.13 8.33 -4.17
CA ASP A 128 20.14 8.19 -5.24
C ASP A 128 18.79 8.78 -4.82
N ALA A 129 18.40 8.60 -3.56
CA ALA A 129 17.22 9.22 -2.99
C ALA A 129 17.32 10.76 -3.02
N ASP A 130 18.44 11.35 -2.62
CA ASP A 130 18.65 12.81 -2.70
C ASP A 130 18.55 13.33 -4.14
N ARG A 131 19.18 12.64 -5.11
CA ARG A 131 19.06 12.99 -6.53
C ARG A 131 17.61 12.91 -7.01
N LEU A 132 16.88 11.87 -6.61
CA LEU A 132 15.45 11.73 -6.92
C LEU A 132 14.63 12.88 -6.34
N GLN A 133 14.85 13.26 -5.07
CA GLN A 133 14.16 14.38 -4.42
C GLN A 133 14.39 15.69 -5.17
N LYS A 134 15.64 16.01 -5.49
CA LYS A 134 15.99 17.21 -6.26
C LYS A 134 15.32 17.19 -7.63
N LYS A 135 15.39 16.06 -8.35
CA LYS A 135 14.77 15.89 -9.68
C LYS A 135 13.25 16.05 -9.65
N LEU A 136 12.57 15.50 -8.64
CA LEU A 136 11.11 15.57 -8.53
C LEU A 136 10.61 16.97 -8.16
N LEU A 137 11.33 17.68 -7.30
CA LEU A 137 10.84 18.92 -6.70
C LEU A 137 11.41 20.19 -7.35
N ALA A 138 12.54 20.12 -8.08
CA ALA A 138 13.22 21.32 -8.61
C ALA A 138 12.30 22.24 -9.42
N ARG A 139 11.47 21.69 -10.31
CA ARG A 139 10.54 22.46 -11.17
C ARG A 139 9.41 23.13 -10.39
N HIS A 140 9.18 22.73 -9.15
CA HIS A 140 8.06 23.16 -8.32
C HIS A 140 8.51 23.81 -7.01
N SER A 141 9.82 23.98 -6.80
CA SER A 141 10.42 24.39 -5.52
C SER A 141 9.87 25.73 -5.00
N GLY A 142 9.66 26.71 -5.88
CA GLY A 142 9.07 28.01 -5.52
C GLY A 142 7.63 27.94 -4.99
N HIS A 143 6.95 26.82 -5.23
CA HIS A 143 5.57 26.57 -4.79
C HIS A 143 5.48 25.55 -3.65
N ILE A 144 6.61 25.13 -3.07
CA ILE A 144 6.65 24.23 -1.92
C ILE A 144 6.94 25.06 -0.67
N ARG A 145 5.94 25.17 0.22
CA ARG A 145 6.07 25.84 1.52
C ARG A 145 6.91 25.01 2.47
N LYS A 146 6.65 23.71 2.48
CA LYS A 146 7.24 22.75 3.40
C LYS A 146 7.43 21.41 2.70
N ARG A 147 8.53 20.73 3.02
CA ARG A 147 8.77 19.35 2.63
C ARG A 147 9.42 18.59 3.78
N ASP A 148 8.95 17.38 4.01
CA ASP A 148 9.60 16.41 4.88
C ASP A 148 9.84 15.14 4.06
N ALA A 149 10.97 14.47 4.28
CA ALA A 149 11.31 13.22 3.63
C ALA A 149 11.94 12.27 4.64
N TYR A 150 11.50 11.01 4.63
CA TYR A 150 11.99 9.99 5.56
C TYR A 150 12.08 8.62 4.87
N LEU A 151 12.92 7.77 5.45
CA LEU A 151 13.18 6.41 4.98
C LEU A 151 12.43 5.41 5.84
N PHE A 152 11.87 4.37 5.22
CA PHE A 152 11.30 3.25 5.96
C PHE A 152 12.39 2.22 6.29
N SER A 153 12.43 1.76 7.54
CA SER A 153 13.30 0.68 7.99
C SER A 153 12.58 -0.68 8.05
N ARG A 154 11.27 -0.65 8.28
CA ARG A 154 10.39 -1.82 8.29
C ARG A 154 8.98 -1.43 7.86
N ILE A 155 8.38 -2.26 7.03
CA ILE A 155 6.97 -2.16 6.63
C ILE A 155 6.26 -3.45 7.00
N SER A 156 5.05 -3.35 7.52
CA SER A 156 4.17 -4.51 7.73
C SER A 156 2.86 -4.28 6.98
N TYR A 157 2.42 -5.27 6.22
CA TYR A 157 1.09 -5.29 5.61
C TYR A 157 0.16 -6.16 6.47
N LEU A 158 -0.94 -5.57 6.91
CA LEU A 158 -1.85 -6.15 7.91
C LEU A 158 -3.21 -6.55 7.32
N GLY A 159 -3.43 -6.30 6.03
CA GLY A 159 -4.64 -6.70 5.30
C GLY A 159 -5.61 -5.56 5.02
N GLN A 160 -6.90 -5.91 4.89
CA GLN A 160 -7.97 -4.99 4.49
C GLN A 160 -8.97 -4.75 5.62
N GLY A 161 -8.78 -3.68 6.41
CA GLY A 161 -9.61 -3.38 7.57
C GLY A 161 -11.09 -3.15 7.24
N CYS A 162 -11.39 -2.65 6.04
CA CYS A 162 -12.77 -2.40 5.59
C CYS A 162 -13.65 -3.65 5.40
N LEU A 163 -13.04 -4.83 5.30
CA LEU A 163 -13.79 -6.07 5.08
C LEU A 163 -14.47 -6.58 6.36
N GLY A 164 -14.00 -6.13 7.53
CA GLY A 164 -14.32 -6.75 8.82
C GLY A 164 -13.75 -8.18 8.90
N GLY A 165 -13.98 -8.90 10.01
CA GLY A 165 -13.68 -10.34 10.11
C GLY A 165 -12.25 -10.68 10.53
N LYS A 166 -11.77 -11.86 10.10
CA LYS A 166 -10.48 -12.42 10.54
C LYS A 166 -9.33 -11.55 10.02
N ALA A 167 -8.45 -11.13 10.93
CA ALA A 167 -7.22 -10.45 10.59
C ALA A 167 -6.36 -11.32 9.67
N ARG A 168 -5.66 -10.69 8.72
CA ARG A 168 -4.63 -11.35 7.93
C ARG A 168 -3.41 -11.67 8.78
N GLU A 169 -2.76 -12.79 8.47
CA GLU A 169 -1.42 -13.07 8.97
C GLU A 169 -0.46 -11.97 8.51
N PRO A 170 0.15 -11.19 9.43
CA PRO A 170 0.97 -10.04 9.07
C PRO A 170 2.11 -10.40 8.12
N VAL A 171 2.27 -9.61 7.07
CA VAL A 171 3.38 -9.77 6.12
C VAL A 171 4.43 -8.72 6.41
N PHE A 172 5.62 -9.17 6.80
CA PHE A 172 6.74 -8.31 7.17
C PHE A 172 7.69 -8.10 6.00
N MET A 173 8.03 -6.83 5.78
CA MET A 173 9.03 -6.38 4.82
C MET A 173 10.08 -5.56 5.59
N ASP A 174 11.22 -6.19 5.82
CA ASP A 174 12.38 -5.55 6.43
C ASP A 174 13.68 -6.07 5.81
N ALA A 175 14.77 -5.43 6.21
CA ALA A 175 16.10 -5.69 5.71
C ALA A 175 16.73 -6.93 6.37
N VAL A 176 17.26 -7.81 5.51
CA VAL A 176 18.66 -8.25 5.61
C VAL A 176 19.23 -7.93 4.23
N PRO A 177 20.28 -7.10 4.10
CA PRO A 177 20.82 -6.74 2.79
C PRO A 177 21.55 -7.95 2.22
N GLU A 178 20.84 -8.76 1.44
CA GLU A 178 21.46 -9.67 0.50
C GLU A 178 20.79 -9.50 -0.85
N ARG A 179 21.62 -9.10 -1.82
CA ARG A 179 21.43 -9.19 -3.27
C ARG A 179 20.79 -7.97 -3.95
N LYS A 180 21.41 -7.56 -5.06
CA LYS A 180 20.73 -6.82 -6.14
C LYS A 180 19.87 -7.82 -6.92
N ALA A 181 18.60 -7.50 -7.20
CA ALA A 181 17.81 -8.30 -8.13
C ALA A 181 18.59 -8.47 -9.46
N ASP A 182 18.65 -9.69 -9.99
CA ASP A 182 19.16 -9.84 -11.36
C ASP A 182 18.11 -9.33 -12.38
N GLU A 183 18.52 -9.07 -13.62
CA GLU A 183 17.63 -8.50 -14.62
C GLU A 183 16.42 -9.40 -14.93
N LYS A 184 16.60 -10.72 -14.86
CA LYS A 184 15.55 -11.70 -15.16
C LYS A 184 14.50 -11.70 -14.05
N ASP A 185 14.94 -11.73 -12.80
CA ASP A 185 14.08 -11.60 -11.62
C ASP A 185 13.33 -10.26 -11.66
N THR A 186 14.02 -9.17 -12.00
CA THR A 186 13.40 -7.83 -12.15
C THR A 186 12.32 -7.82 -13.23
N ARG A 187 12.55 -8.45 -14.40
CA ARG A 187 11.53 -8.59 -15.46
C ARG A 187 10.32 -9.39 -14.98
N ILE A 188 10.52 -10.49 -14.28
CA ILE A 188 9.42 -11.28 -13.70
C ILE A 188 8.63 -10.43 -12.70
N LEU A 189 9.31 -9.77 -11.75
CA LEU A 189 8.69 -8.95 -10.72
C LEU A 189 7.85 -7.81 -11.32
N ARG A 190 8.35 -7.11 -12.34
CA ARG A 190 7.59 -6.07 -13.08
C ARG A 190 6.28 -6.61 -13.66
N LEU A 191 6.27 -7.85 -14.14
CA LEU A 191 5.08 -8.47 -14.75
C LEU A 191 4.06 -8.92 -13.69
N ILE A 192 4.51 -9.50 -12.58
CA ILE A 192 3.62 -10.10 -11.59
C ILE A 192 3.20 -9.15 -10.47
N ALA A 193 3.94 -8.06 -10.22
CA ALA A 193 3.66 -7.15 -9.11
C ALA A 193 2.21 -6.62 -9.10
N GLY A 194 1.68 -6.29 -10.28
CA GLY A 194 0.28 -5.87 -10.46
C GLY A 194 -0.70 -6.98 -10.83
N ASN A 195 -0.22 -8.22 -11.00
CA ASN A 195 -1.03 -9.40 -11.31
C ASN A 195 -0.37 -10.69 -10.79
N SER A 196 -0.66 -11.05 -9.53
CA SER A 196 -0.15 -12.27 -8.88
C SER A 196 -0.70 -13.58 -9.48
N ARG A 197 -1.70 -13.50 -10.38
CA ARG A 197 -2.38 -14.65 -11.00
C ARG A 197 -1.94 -14.92 -12.44
N LEU A 198 -0.94 -14.18 -12.94
CA LEU A 198 -0.44 -14.35 -14.30
C LEU A 198 0.19 -15.75 -14.48
N ALA A 199 -0.20 -16.46 -15.54
CA ALA A 199 0.31 -17.80 -15.78
C ALA A 199 1.81 -17.79 -16.16
N HIS A 200 2.54 -18.83 -15.75
CA HIS A 200 3.97 -18.93 -16.06
C HIS A 200 4.27 -18.88 -17.56
N VAL A 201 3.38 -19.40 -18.40
CA VAL A 201 3.51 -19.35 -19.87
C VAL A 201 3.45 -17.91 -20.38
N ASP A 202 2.55 -17.09 -19.85
CA ASP A 202 2.43 -15.68 -20.24
C ASP A 202 3.62 -14.84 -19.75
N ILE A 203 4.09 -15.12 -18.54
CA ILE A 203 5.30 -14.49 -17.99
C ILE A 203 6.51 -14.86 -18.86
N ALA A 204 6.67 -16.14 -19.20
CA ALA A 204 7.76 -16.67 -20.00
C ALA A 204 7.83 -15.98 -21.37
N LYS A 205 6.68 -15.88 -22.06
CA LYS A 205 6.58 -15.18 -23.36
C LYS A 205 7.01 -13.72 -23.27
N LYS A 206 6.58 -12.99 -22.23
CA LYS A 206 6.89 -11.56 -22.06
C LYS A 206 8.32 -11.31 -21.56
N ALA A 207 8.87 -12.23 -20.77
CA ALA A 207 10.18 -12.08 -20.15
C ALA A 207 11.33 -12.66 -20.99
N GLY A 208 11.03 -13.39 -22.08
CA GLY A 208 12.02 -14.07 -22.92
C GLY A 208 12.65 -15.27 -22.21
N MET A 209 11.83 -16.10 -21.59
CA MET A 209 12.25 -17.27 -20.80
C MET A 209 11.38 -18.49 -21.11
N THR A 210 11.73 -19.66 -20.58
CA THR A 210 10.82 -20.82 -20.56
C THR A 210 9.90 -20.80 -19.33
N PRO A 211 8.70 -21.44 -19.38
CA PRO A 211 7.83 -21.53 -18.21
C PRO A 211 8.49 -22.19 -16.99
N ALA A 212 9.37 -23.17 -17.22
CA ALA A 212 10.14 -23.82 -16.15
C ALA A 212 11.13 -22.86 -15.48
N GLN A 213 11.83 -22.03 -16.26
CA GLN A 213 12.73 -21.00 -15.72
C GLN A 213 11.97 -19.96 -14.88
N VAL A 214 10.79 -19.54 -15.34
CA VAL A 214 9.93 -18.62 -14.58
C VAL A 214 9.51 -19.24 -13.26
N GLY A 215 8.99 -20.47 -13.28
CA GLY A 215 8.56 -21.17 -12.08
C GLY A 215 9.69 -21.32 -11.06
N TYR A 216 10.86 -21.78 -11.50
CA TYR A 216 12.05 -21.88 -10.66
C TYR A 216 12.41 -20.54 -10.01
N ARG A 217 12.43 -19.44 -10.78
CA ARG A 217 12.79 -18.12 -10.27
C ARG A 217 11.78 -17.56 -9.27
N ILE A 218 10.48 -17.74 -9.52
CA ILE A 218 9.43 -17.33 -8.58
C ILE A 218 9.60 -18.08 -7.25
N GLU A 219 9.80 -19.39 -7.29
CA GLU A 219 10.03 -20.18 -6.06
C GLU A 219 11.32 -19.75 -5.33
N LYS A 220 12.43 -19.51 -6.06
CA LYS A 220 13.65 -18.96 -5.45
C LYS A 220 13.44 -17.57 -4.85
N MET A 221 12.63 -16.71 -5.46
CA MET A 221 12.28 -15.41 -4.89
C MET A 221 11.38 -15.52 -3.64
N LYS A 222 10.51 -16.52 -3.55
CA LYS A 222 9.75 -16.82 -2.33
C LYS A 222 10.65 -17.34 -1.22
N GLU A 223 11.51 -18.32 -1.51
CA GLU A 223 12.50 -18.85 -0.56
C GLU A 223 13.38 -17.74 0.03
N LYS A 224 13.85 -16.82 -0.82
CA LYS A 224 14.67 -15.66 -0.42
C LYS A 224 13.87 -14.50 0.18
N ARG A 225 12.55 -14.67 0.37
CA ARG A 225 11.63 -13.65 0.88
C ARG A 225 11.64 -12.34 0.08
N VAL A 226 11.97 -12.40 -1.21
CA VAL A 226 11.75 -11.29 -2.16
C VAL A 226 10.27 -11.17 -2.49
N ILE A 227 9.60 -12.31 -2.73
CA ILE A 227 8.14 -12.40 -2.78
C ILE A 227 7.68 -12.90 -1.41
N VAL A 228 6.94 -12.07 -0.69
CA VAL A 228 6.49 -12.36 0.68
C VAL A 228 5.01 -12.71 0.77
N GLY A 229 4.30 -12.68 -0.36
CA GLY A 229 2.92 -13.13 -0.45
C GLY A 229 2.19 -12.52 -1.65
N ALA A 230 0.87 -12.64 -1.62
CA ALA A 230 -0.02 -12.00 -2.55
C ALA A 230 -1.25 -11.44 -1.80
N SER A 231 -1.92 -10.48 -2.41
CA SER A 231 -3.12 -9.83 -1.87
C SER A 231 -4.03 -9.35 -3.00
N VAL A 232 -5.17 -8.78 -2.67
CA VAL A 232 -6.09 -8.13 -3.59
C VAL A 232 -6.12 -6.63 -3.30
N SER A 233 -6.01 -5.81 -4.35
CA SER A 233 -6.25 -4.38 -4.29
C SER A 233 -7.73 -4.11 -4.49
N LEU A 234 -8.34 -3.37 -3.58
CA LEU A 234 -9.78 -3.12 -3.55
C LEU A 234 -10.12 -1.65 -3.82
N ASP A 235 -11.32 -1.43 -4.34
CA ASP A 235 -11.94 -0.12 -4.40
C ASP A 235 -12.59 0.23 -3.06
N LEU A 236 -11.84 0.94 -2.21
CA LEU A 236 -12.29 1.28 -0.86
C LEU A 236 -13.50 2.22 -0.86
N GLU A 237 -13.65 3.10 -1.86
CA GLU A 237 -14.82 3.97 -1.96
C GLU A 237 -16.09 3.16 -2.18
N LYS A 238 -16.03 2.14 -3.05
CA LYS A 238 -17.16 1.20 -3.27
C LYS A 238 -17.47 0.34 -2.06
N LEU A 239 -16.48 0.13 -1.18
CA LEU A 239 -16.65 -0.53 0.12
C LEU A 239 -17.12 0.43 1.22
N GLY A 240 -17.30 1.72 0.91
CA GLY A 240 -17.72 2.74 1.87
C GLY A 240 -16.65 3.06 2.91
N CYS A 241 -15.37 2.93 2.55
CA CYS A 241 -14.23 3.15 3.44
C CYS A 241 -13.24 4.16 2.86
N ARG A 242 -12.50 4.80 3.76
CA ARG A 242 -11.46 5.79 3.49
C ARG A 242 -10.16 5.34 4.14
N VAL A 243 -9.04 5.79 3.58
CA VAL A 243 -7.72 5.50 4.12
C VAL A 243 -7.26 6.68 4.97
N PHE A 244 -6.70 6.37 6.13
CA PHE A 244 -6.06 7.33 7.02
C PHE A 244 -4.62 6.90 7.31
N ARG A 245 -3.71 7.85 7.42
CA ARG A 245 -2.35 7.65 7.94
C ARG A 245 -2.22 8.36 9.27
N VAL A 246 -1.72 7.66 10.28
CA VAL A 246 -1.44 8.23 11.60
C VAL A 246 0.06 8.16 11.82
N SER A 247 0.70 9.32 11.82
CA SER A 247 2.09 9.47 12.22
C SER A 247 2.18 9.52 13.75
N ILE A 248 3.06 8.72 14.33
CA ILE A 248 3.21 8.55 15.78
C ILE A 248 4.68 8.77 16.13
N ALA A 249 4.94 9.75 16.97
CA ALA A 249 6.24 9.92 17.61
C ALA A 249 6.12 9.56 19.09
N VAL A 250 7.12 8.86 19.61
CA VAL A 250 7.18 8.38 20.98
C VAL A 250 8.20 9.20 21.77
N ASP A 251 7.94 9.38 23.07
CA ASP A 251 8.93 9.91 24.02
C ASP A 251 9.75 8.77 24.66
N ASP A 252 9.25 7.54 24.61
CA ASP A 252 9.87 6.31 25.09
C ASP A 252 9.92 5.25 23.98
N PHE A 253 11.09 5.05 23.38
CA PHE A 253 11.30 4.05 22.33
C PHE A 253 10.97 2.61 22.76
N ALA A 254 10.97 2.29 24.06
CA ALA A 254 10.59 0.95 24.54
C ALA A 254 9.13 0.61 24.25
N VAL A 255 8.27 1.61 23.97
CA VAL A 255 6.86 1.39 23.63
C VAL A 255 6.65 0.88 22.21
N LEU A 256 7.60 1.09 21.29
CA LEU A 256 7.42 0.82 19.86
C LEU A 256 7.05 -0.65 19.56
N GLY A 257 7.64 -1.61 20.29
CA GLY A 257 7.30 -3.03 20.14
C GLY A 257 5.84 -3.31 20.48
N LYS A 258 5.40 -2.85 21.66
CA LYS A 258 4.01 -3.01 22.14
C LYS A 258 3.00 -2.27 21.27
N LEU A 259 3.37 -1.09 20.77
CA LEU A 259 2.55 -0.31 19.85
C LEU A 259 2.38 -1.05 18.51
N ALA A 260 3.47 -1.58 17.94
CA ALA A 260 3.41 -2.37 16.71
C ALA A 260 2.56 -3.65 16.88
N GLU A 261 2.67 -4.35 18.02
CA GLU A 261 1.83 -5.51 18.33
C GLU A 261 0.34 -5.15 18.45
N TYR A 262 0.02 -4.04 19.13
CA TYR A 262 -1.35 -3.56 19.21
C TYR A 262 -1.91 -3.27 17.82
N LEU A 263 -1.16 -2.57 16.98
CA LEU A 263 -1.59 -2.24 15.62
C LEU A 263 -1.78 -3.51 14.75
N ARG A 264 -0.92 -4.53 14.89
CA ARG A 264 -1.08 -5.82 14.18
C ARG A 264 -2.39 -6.53 14.49
N SER A 265 -2.90 -6.38 15.72
CA SER A 265 -4.17 -6.98 16.15
C SER A 265 -5.37 -6.05 15.97
N HIS A 266 -5.16 -4.81 15.53
CA HIS A 266 -6.23 -3.84 15.38
C HIS A 266 -7.03 -4.11 14.09
N PRO A 267 -8.36 -4.24 14.15
CA PRO A 267 -9.18 -4.66 13.01
C PRO A 267 -9.12 -3.69 11.83
N ASN A 268 -8.94 -2.40 12.11
CA ASN A 268 -8.93 -1.36 11.08
C ASN A 268 -7.51 -1.00 10.60
N ALA A 269 -6.45 -1.53 11.22
CA ALA A 269 -5.08 -1.24 10.81
C ALA A 269 -4.70 -2.11 9.61
N THR A 270 -4.20 -1.48 8.54
CA THR A 270 -3.87 -2.15 7.26
C THR A 270 -2.40 -2.18 6.96
N GLY A 271 -1.60 -1.34 7.63
CA GLY A 271 -0.16 -1.41 7.54
C GLY A 271 0.55 -0.57 8.58
N THR A 272 1.82 -0.89 8.84
CA THR A 272 2.69 -0.07 9.68
C THR A 272 4.03 0.17 9.00
N PHE A 273 4.64 1.31 9.30
CA PHE A 273 5.84 1.82 8.65
C PHE A 273 6.74 2.42 9.72
N GLN A 274 7.81 1.72 10.10
CA GLN A 274 8.85 2.30 10.94
C GLN A 274 9.76 3.14 10.07
N ALA A 275 10.07 4.36 10.52
CA ALA A 275 10.80 5.32 9.70
C ALA A 275 12.00 5.94 10.43
N LEU A 276 12.93 6.45 9.64
CA LEU A 276 14.08 7.24 10.06
C LEU A 276 13.95 8.66 9.48
N GLY A 277 14.08 9.68 10.33
CA GLY A 277 13.98 11.09 9.94
C GLY A 277 12.55 11.64 9.84
N GLY A 278 11.55 10.86 10.27
CA GLY A 278 10.13 11.22 10.30
C GLY A 278 9.49 10.81 11.63
N PRO A 279 8.19 10.43 11.66
CA PRO A 279 7.62 9.81 12.85
C PRO A 279 8.30 8.46 13.13
N ASP A 280 8.40 8.07 14.40
CA ASP A 280 9.02 6.78 14.79
C ASP A 280 8.23 5.58 14.24
N LEU A 281 6.92 5.74 14.14
CA LEU A 281 6.01 4.78 13.52
C LEU A 281 4.89 5.51 12.79
N GLU A 282 4.53 5.02 11.61
CA GLU A 282 3.28 5.36 10.97
C GLU A 282 2.38 4.15 10.85
N ALA A 283 1.08 4.36 11.06
CA ALA A 283 0.05 3.35 10.86
C ALA A 283 -0.92 3.78 9.77
N GLU A 284 -1.26 2.86 8.87
CA GLU A 284 -2.35 3.02 7.91
C GLU A 284 -3.61 2.35 8.45
N PHE A 285 -4.73 3.05 8.37
CA PHE A 285 -6.05 2.56 8.78
C PHE A 285 -7.05 2.68 7.64
N GLN A 286 -8.03 1.78 7.64
CA GLN A 286 -9.25 1.90 6.85
C GLN A 286 -10.44 2.08 7.79
N ALA A 287 -11.18 3.17 7.60
CA ALA A 287 -12.36 3.49 8.40
C ALA A 287 -13.47 4.04 7.49
N LYS A 288 -14.73 3.89 7.89
CA LYS A 288 -15.89 4.36 7.11
C LYS A 288 -15.90 5.88 6.96
N ASP A 289 -15.55 6.56 8.05
CA ASP A 289 -15.58 8.00 8.15
C ASP A 289 -14.57 8.51 9.21
N CYS A 290 -14.54 9.83 9.38
CA CYS A 290 -13.67 10.47 10.35
C CYS A 290 -14.06 10.13 11.81
N ARG A 291 -15.33 9.77 12.08
CA ARG A 291 -15.78 9.44 13.44
C ARG A 291 -15.19 8.10 13.89
N GLU A 292 -15.28 7.08 13.05
CA GLU A 292 -14.64 5.78 13.33
C GLU A 292 -13.11 5.91 13.46
N MET A 293 -12.49 6.80 12.68
CA MET A 293 -11.07 7.10 12.82
C MET A 293 -10.75 7.80 14.16
N MET A 294 -11.57 8.77 14.59
CA MET A 294 -11.41 9.43 15.90
C MET A 294 -11.55 8.44 17.06
N GLU A 295 -12.47 7.48 16.97
CA GLU A 295 -12.60 6.41 17.96
C GLU A 295 -11.32 5.56 18.04
N THR A 296 -10.73 5.23 16.89
CA THR A 296 -9.46 4.52 16.79
C THR A 296 -8.32 5.30 17.44
N GLU A 297 -8.20 6.60 17.17
CA GLU A 297 -7.20 7.45 17.83
C GLU A 297 -7.39 7.53 19.34
N ASN A 298 -8.63 7.65 19.81
CA ASN A 298 -8.94 7.73 21.23
C ASN A 298 -8.53 6.44 21.95
N GLN A 299 -8.71 5.28 21.31
CA GLN A 299 -8.23 3.99 21.85
C GLN A 299 -6.70 3.97 21.95
N LEU A 300 -6.00 4.45 20.92
CA LEU A 300 -4.55 4.55 20.89
C LEU A 300 -4.03 5.49 21.99
N LYS A 301 -4.63 6.68 22.13
CA LYS A 301 -4.32 7.66 23.18
C LYS A 301 -4.61 7.12 24.58
N LYS A 302 -5.74 6.44 24.79
CA LYS A 302 -6.08 5.82 26.08
C LYS A 302 -5.04 4.77 26.51
N ARG A 303 -4.52 4.00 25.55
CA ARG A 303 -3.59 2.89 25.84
C ARG A 303 -2.12 3.33 25.91
N PHE A 304 -1.70 4.27 25.07
CA PHE A 304 -0.29 4.62 24.89
C PHE A 304 0.02 6.12 25.09
N GLY A 305 -0.97 6.97 25.35
CA GLY A 305 -0.82 8.43 25.33
C GLY A 305 0.22 9.00 26.30
N LYS A 306 0.54 8.29 27.40
CA LYS A 306 1.63 8.68 28.32
C LYS A 306 3.04 8.44 27.76
N ARG A 307 3.15 7.74 26.63
CA ARG A 307 4.41 7.36 25.98
C ARG A 307 4.48 7.83 24.52
N ILE A 308 3.64 8.78 24.16
CA ILE A 308 3.50 9.30 22.81
C ILE A 308 3.74 10.80 22.89
N ALA A 309 4.79 11.26 22.23
CA ALA A 309 5.10 12.67 22.13
C ALA A 309 4.03 13.40 21.28
N TYR A 310 3.66 12.83 20.14
CA TYR A 310 2.53 13.32 19.34
C TYR A 310 1.93 12.25 18.43
N THR A 311 0.68 12.49 18.03
CA THR A 311 0.02 11.80 16.92
C THR A 311 -0.45 12.85 15.91
N GLU A 312 -0.32 12.55 14.62
CA GLU A 312 -0.85 13.39 13.55
C GLU A 312 -1.55 12.51 12.51
N THR A 313 -2.81 12.83 12.22
CA THR A 313 -3.66 12.03 11.34
C THR A 313 -3.94 12.74 10.04
N PHE A 314 -3.84 11.99 8.96
CA PHE A 314 -4.04 12.45 7.59
C PHE A 314 -5.09 11.60 6.90
N GLY A 315 -6.16 12.23 6.43
CA GLY A 315 -7.08 11.60 5.49
C GLY A 315 -6.44 11.53 4.10
N ILE A 316 -6.49 10.36 3.46
CA ILE A 316 -6.01 10.17 2.09
C ILE A 316 -7.20 10.23 1.14
N SER A 317 -7.22 11.20 0.23
CA SER A 317 -8.41 11.49 -0.60
C SER A 317 -8.32 10.91 -2.01
N THR A 318 -7.17 10.98 -2.68
CA THR A 318 -7.04 10.57 -4.08
C THR A 318 -5.66 9.99 -4.35
N GLY A 319 -5.61 8.77 -4.88
CA GLY A 319 -4.39 8.14 -5.38
C GLY A 319 -4.19 8.43 -6.86
N HIS A 320 -3.04 8.98 -7.22
CA HIS A 320 -2.67 9.32 -8.61
C HIS A 320 -1.74 8.28 -9.23
N LYS A 321 -0.92 7.63 -8.39
CA LYS A 321 -0.09 6.48 -8.78
C LYS A 321 -0.11 5.44 -7.67
N HIS A 322 -0.19 4.19 -8.08
CA HIS A 322 -0.01 3.04 -7.19
C HIS A 322 0.57 1.89 -8.02
N VAL A 323 1.89 1.72 -7.93
CA VAL A 323 2.62 0.59 -8.51
C VAL A 323 3.19 -0.26 -7.38
N HIS A 324 3.13 -1.58 -7.55
CA HIS A 324 3.52 -2.55 -6.51
C HIS A 324 4.99 -3.01 -6.65
N PHE A 325 5.69 -2.51 -7.66
CA PHE A 325 7.11 -2.69 -7.86
C PHE A 325 7.69 -1.44 -8.52
N ALA A 326 8.80 -0.94 -7.98
CA ALA A 326 9.58 0.14 -8.59
C ALA A 326 10.73 -0.48 -9.38
N LEU A 327 11.38 0.37 -10.19
CA LEU A 327 12.42 0.09 -11.19
C LEU A 327 11.87 -0.19 -12.57
#